data_AF-A0A8H4J9V3-F1
#
_entry.id   AF-A0A8H4J9V3-F1
#
_cell.length_a   1.000
_cell.length_b   1.000
_cell.length_c   1.000
_cell.angle_alpha   90.00
_cell.angle_beta   90.00
_cell.angle_gamma   90.00
#
_symmetry.space_group_name_H-M   'P 1'
#
loop_
_entity.id
_entity.type
_entity.pdbx_description
1 polymer ?
#
loop_
_entity_poly.entity_id
_entity_poly.type
_entity_poly.pdbx_seq_one_letter_code
_entity_poly.pdbx_strand_id
1 'polypeptide(L)'
;MSESCDHQTVYVNCGSAAANAGFVRPSPEERTLAMSKTGRLARGAYLAKEDAVHDEQTFPGPLVLPGDHIAENPREQGHSCKDWFAMETTQQRRQAISSKKKIYVYGPPSMSRLPEEMKSWTNPVLQEGVVPGPERWTWTLKMYKQLIVYLRAFFTTMHITQYPGTTHFLPYKDASESALRTHRNQ
;
A
#
# COMPACT_ATOMS: atom_id res chain seq x y z
N MET A 1 14.60 10.73 18.78
CA MET A 1 14.30 10.41 20.19
C MET A 1 12.96 9.71 20.17
N SER A 2 12.91 8.41 20.44
CA SER A 2 11.65 7.65 20.43
C SER A 2 10.92 7.89 21.74
N GLU A 3 9.69 8.40 21.68
CA GLU A 3 8.81 8.43 22.84
C GLU A 3 8.46 6.99 23.22
N SER A 4 8.83 6.58 24.42
CA SER A 4 8.45 5.30 25.00
C SER A 4 6.94 5.29 25.23
N CYS A 5 6.22 4.28 24.74
CA CYS A 5 4.79 4.18 25.01
C CYS A 5 4.55 3.54 26.37
N ASP A 6 3.61 4.08 27.16
CA ASP A 6 3.31 3.66 28.54
C ASP A 6 2.44 2.39 28.62
N HIS A 7 2.43 1.56 27.58
CA HIS A 7 1.61 0.35 27.55
C HIS A 7 2.27 -0.75 28.38
N GLN A 8 1.64 -1.13 29.49
CA GLN A 8 2.16 -2.14 30.41
C GLN A 8 1.91 -3.59 29.94
N THR A 9 1.03 -3.76 28.94
CA THR A 9 0.69 -5.06 28.35
C THR A 9 0.67 -4.96 26.83
N VAL A 10 1.29 -5.94 26.16
CA VAL A 10 1.29 -6.07 24.71
C VAL A 10 0.46 -7.29 24.35
N TYR A 11 -0.56 -7.10 23.52
CA TYR A 11 -1.38 -8.18 23.01
C TYR A 11 -0.75 -8.76 21.74
N VAL A 12 -0.24 -9.99 21.82
CA VAL A 12 0.45 -10.70 20.73
C VAL A 12 -0.38 -11.80 20.08
N ASN A 13 -1.60 -12.01 20.57
CA ASN A 13 -2.55 -12.98 20.04
C ASN A 13 -3.27 -12.44 18.80
N CYS A 14 -3.90 -13.34 18.04
CA CYS A 14 -4.69 -12.97 16.87
C CYS A 14 -6.03 -12.35 17.28
N GLY A 15 -6.54 -11.39 16.49
CA GLY A 15 -7.88 -10.84 16.70
C GLY A 15 -8.99 -11.90 16.51
N SER A 16 -10.18 -11.65 17.05
CA SER A 16 -11.32 -12.58 16.97
C SER A 16 -11.72 -12.93 15.52
N ALA A 17 -11.62 -11.96 14.60
CA ALA A 17 -11.89 -12.20 13.19
C ALA A 17 -10.87 -13.16 12.54
N ALA A 18 -9.60 -13.13 12.97
CA ALA A 18 -8.58 -14.07 12.50
C ALA A 18 -8.88 -15.50 12.96
N ALA A 19 -9.32 -15.66 14.22
CA ALA A 19 -9.76 -16.95 14.74
C ALA A 19 -10.98 -17.48 13.98
N ASN A 20 -11.96 -16.62 13.68
CA ASN A 20 -13.14 -16.98 12.87
C ASN A 20 -12.78 -17.35 11.42
N ALA A 21 -11.73 -16.73 10.88
CA ALA A 21 -11.14 -17.09 9.59
C ALA A 21 -10.33 -18.40 9.64
N GLY A 22 -10.25 -19.07 10.79
CA GLY A 22 -9.53 -20.34 10.92
C GLY A 22 -8.00 -20.18 10.97
N PHE A 23 -7.49 -19.02 11.40
CA PHE A 23 -6.06 -18.81 11.55
C PHE A 23 -5.46 -19.81 12.55
N VAL A 24 -4.41 -20.50 12.12
CA VAL A 24 -3.57 -21.35 12.96
C VAL A 24 -2.16 -20.79 12.94
N ARG A 25 -1.57 -20.57 14.13
CA ARG A 25 -0.21 -20.06 14.24
C ARG A 25 0.77 -21.11 13.68
N PRO A 26 1.61 -20.74 12.69
CA PRO A 26 2.61 -21.66 12.15
C PRO A 26 3.61 -22.10 13.22
N SER A 27 4.14 -23.31 13.08
CA SER A 27 5.09 -23.87 14.03
C SER A 27 6.41 -23.08 14.04
N PRO A 28 7.21 -23.15 15.11
CA PRO A 28 8.58 -22.63 15.15
C PRO A 28 9.41 -22.98 13.90
N GLU A 29 9.33 -24.23 13.44
CA GLU A 29 10.06 -24.71 12.26
C GLU A 29 9.56 -24.05 10.97
N GLU A 30 8.24 -23.97 10.79
CA GLU A 30 7.62 -23.32 9.63
C GLU A 30 7.95 -21.83 9.58
N ARG A 31 7.93 -21.14 10.73
CA ARG A 31 8.35 -19.73 10.83
C ARG A 31 9.82 -19.56 10.45
N THR A 32 10.69 -20.43 10.95
CA THR A 32 12.13 -20.39 10.62
C THR A 32 12.36 -20.63 9.13
N LEU A 33 11.63 -21.58 8.54
CA LEU A 33 11.68 -21.87 7.12
C LEU A 33 11.17 -20.69 6.29
N ALA A 34 10.08 -20.05 6.71
CA ALA A 34 9.51 -18.89 6.05
C ALA A 34 10.45 -17.68 6.07
N MET A 35 11.33 -17.55 7.07
CA MET A 35 12.41 -16.53 7.08
C MET A 35 13.55 -16.83 6.11
N SER A 36 13.66 -18.06 5.59
CA SER A 36 14.74 -18.42 4.67
C SER A 36 14.50 -17.80 3.29
N LYS A 37 15.51 -17.08 2.79
CA LYS A 37 15.49 -16.50 1.43
C LYS A 37 15.37 -17.55 0.33
N THR A 38 15.83 -18.78 0.59
CA THR A 38 15.82 -19.88 -0.38
C THR A 38 14.71 -20.89 -0.10
N GLY A 39 13.95 -20.72 0.99
CA GLY A 39 13.00 -21.72 1.50
C GLY A 39 13.66 -23.03 1.90
N ARG A 40 14.96 -23.00 2.23
CA ARG A 40 15.72 -24.13 2.76
C ARG A 40 16.50 -23.67 3.98
N LEU A 41 16.56 -24.50 5.02
CA LEU A 41 17.39 -24.25 6.18
C LEU A 41 18.83 -24.70 5.88
N ALA A 42 19.82 -23.86 6.20
CA ALA A 42 21.22 -24.27 6.12
C ALA A 42 21.52 -25.33 7.20
N ARG A 43 22.44 -26.26 6.94
CA ARG A 43 22.87 -27.23 7.95
C ARG A 43 23.45 -26.47 9.15
N GLY A 44 22.85 -26.66 10.33
CA GLY A 44 23.23 -25.96 11.57
C GLY A 44 22.46 -24.65 11.84
N ALA A 45 21.53 -24.23 10.97
CA ALA A 45 20.75 -22.99 11.16
C ALA A 45 19.76 -23.02 12.33
N TYR A 46 19.52 -24.19 12.93
CA TYR A 46 18.71 -24.33 14.15
C TYR A 46 19.36 -23.64 15.36
N LEU A 47 20.70 -23.56 15.40
CA LEU A 47 21.45 -23.23 16.62
C LEU A 47 21.64 -21.72 16.89
N ALA A 48 21.15 -20.82 16.03
CA ALA A 48 21.40 -19.38 16.16
C ALA A 48 20.14 -18.51 16.32
N LYS A 49 18.94 -19.12 16.39
CA LYS A 49 17.66 -18.40 16.40
C LYS A 49 16.62 -18.94 17.39
N GLU A 50 17.04 -19.76 18.34
CA GLU A 50 16.16 -20.36 19.35
C GLU A 50 15.37 -19.26 20.09
N ASP A 51 15.99 -18.14 20.42
CA ASP A 51 15.31 -17.07 21.18
C ASP A 51 14.18 -16.38 20.41
N ALA A 52 14.40 -15.99 19.15
CA ALA A 52 13.45 -15.20 18.37
C ALA A 52 12.31 -16.03 17.74
N VAL A 53 12.55 -17.32 17.50
CA VAL A 53 11.56 -18.22 16.91
C VAL A 53 10.58 -18.73 17.97
N HIS A 54 11.03 -18.84 19.22
CA HIS A 54 10.20 -19.24 20.35
C HIS A 54 9.53 -18.04 21.04
N ASP A 55 10.01 -16.81 20.82
CA ASP A 55 9.36 -15.60 21.29
C ASP A 55 8.11 -15.24 20.46
N GLU A 56 6.95 -15.29 21.13
CA GLU A 56 5.67 -14.91 20.53
C GLU A 56 5.59 -13.43 20.16
N GLN A 57 6.42 -12.58 20.77
CA GLN A 57 6.48 -11.15 20.44
C GLN A 57 7.22 -10.89 19.13
N THR A 58 8.12 -11.79 18.72
CA THR A 58 8.85 -11.65 17.46
C THR A 58 7.94 -11.86 16.24
N PHE A 59 6.92 -12.72 16.37
CA PHE A 59 5.94 -13.01 15.30
C PHE A 59 4.51 -12.98 15.85
N PRO A 60 3.95 -11.77 16.09
CA PRO A 60 2.58 -11.65 16.61
C PRO A 60 1.56 -12.23 15.62
N GLY A 61 0.41 -12.64 16.14
CA GLY A 61 -0.71 -13.08 15.29
C GLY A 61 -1.19 -11.95 14.36
N PRO A 62 -1.82 -12.28 13.22
CA PRO A 62 -2.33 -11.27 12.32
C PRO A 62 -3.47 -10.48 12.96
N LEU A 63 -3.45 -9.17 12.77
CA LEU A 63 -4.57 -8.29 13.09
C LEU A 63 -5.54 -8.29 11.91
N VAL A 64 -6.47 -9.25 11.90
CA VAL A 64 -7.53 -9.33 10.89
C VAL A 64 -8.73 -8.54 11.40
N LEU A 65 -9.24 -7.60 10.59
CA LEU A 65 -10.47 -6.86 10.88
C LEU A 65 -11.67 -7.46 10.13
N PRO A 66 -12.90 -7.31 10.64
CA PRO A 66 -14.09 -7.70 9.90
C PRO A 66 -14.20 -6.96 8.57
N GLY A 67 -14.38 -7.71 7.47
CA GLY A 67 -14.44 -7.16 6.11
C GLY A 67 -13.07 -6.98 5.42
N ASP A 68 -11.97 -7.37 6.06
CA ASP A 68 -10.68 -7.46 5.38
C ASP A 68 -10.66 -8.62 4.38
N HIS A 69 -9.86 -8.50 3.33
CA HIS A 69 -9.67 -9.55 2.32
C HIS A 69 -9.32 -10.92 2.94
N ILE A 70 -8.48 -10.91 3.99
CA ILE A 70 -8.04 -12.11 4.70
C ILE A 70 -9.19 -12.74 5.49
N ALA A 71 -10.13 -11.93 6.00
CA ALA A 71 -11.33 -12.42 6.69
C ALA A 71 -12.32 -13.07 5.70
N GLU A 72 -12.45 -12.50 4.50
CA GLU A 72 -13.35 -12.99 3.44
C GLU A 72 -12.77 -14.20 2.70
N ASN A 73 -11.44 -14.28 2.56
CA ASN A 73 -10.72 -15.32 1.81
C ASN A 73 -9.73 -16.09 2.69
N PRO A 74 -10.20 -16.86 3.69
CA PRO A 74 -9.35 -17.55 4.66
C PRO A 74 -8.46 -18.65 4.06
N ARG A 75 -8.68 -19.05 2.80
CA ARG A 75 -7.90 -20.07 2.09
C ARG A 75 -6.64 -19.51 1.43
N GLU A 76 -6.50 -18.19 1.37
CA GLU A 76 -5.31 -17.55 0.79
C GLU A 76 -4.10 -17.80 1.71
N GLN A 77 -3.05 -18.41 1.16
CA GLN A 77 -1.84 -18.72 1.92
C GLN A 77 -0.97 -17.47 2.07
N GLY A 78 -0.34 -17.32 3.23
CA GLY A 78 0.63 -16.25 3.46
C GLY A 78 1.88 -16.37 2.58
N HIS A 79 2.61 -15.27 2.42
CA HIS A 79 3.85 -15.23 1.64
C HIS A 79 5.08 -15.48 2.52
N SER A 80 5.95 -16.40 2.10
CA SER A 80 7.27 -16.59 2.73
C SER A 80 8.29 -15.58 2.22
N CYS A 81 9.41 -15.40 2.94
CA CYS A 81 10.52 -14.54 2.50
C CYS A 81 11.05 -14.97 1.12
N LYS A 82 11.10 -16.28 0.85
CA LYS A 82 11.41 -16.82 -0.47
C LYS A 82 10.41 -16.34 -1.52
N ASP A 83 9.11 -16.32 -1.25
CA ASP A 83 8.10 -15.86 -2.21
C ASP A 83 8.26 -14.38 -2.50
N TRP A 84 8.55 -13.56 -1.48
CA TRP A 84 8.88 -12.15 -1.66
C TRP A 84 10.12 -11.96 -2.57
N PHE A 85 11.18 -12.73 -2.32
CA PHE A 85 12.38 -12.71 -3.18
C PHE A 85 12.10 -13.29 -4.57
N ALA A 86 11.26 -14.31 -4.68
CA ALA A 86 10.87 -14.92 -5.95
C ALA A 86 10.05 -13.93 -6.79
N MET A 87 9.12 -13.20 -6.19
CA MET A 87 8.37 -12.09 -6.81
C MET A 87 9.30 -10.95 -7.21
N GLU A 88 10.32 -10.65 -6.40
CA GLU A 88 11.38 -9.69 -6.73
C GLU A 88 12.23 -10.18 -7.92
N THR A 89 12.54 -11.48 -8.00
CA THR A 89 13.19 -12.12 -9.16
C THR A 89 12.27 -12.37 -10.34
N THR A 90 10.94 -12.28 -10.15
CA THR A 90 9.92 -12.11 -11.22
C THR A 90 9.98 -10.66 -11.69
N GLN A 91 11.22 -10.26 -11.96
CA GLN A 91 11.75 -8.95 -12.15
C GLN A 91 11.28 -8.36 -13.46
N GLN A 92 10.39 -9.01 -14.22
CA GLN A 92 9.77 -8.41 -15.41
C GLN A 92 9.00 -7.13 -15.06
N ARG A 93 8.32 -7.09 -13.90
CA ARG A 93 7.58 -5.89 -13.48
C ARG A 93 8.51 -4.75 -13.05
N ARG A 94 9.56 -5.04 -12.27
CA ARG A 94 10.56 -4.04 -11.87
C ARG A 94 11.52 -3.67 -13.00
N GLN A 95 11.87 -4.58 -13.90
CA GLN A 95 12.66 -4.30 -15.11
C GLN A 95 11.87 -3.45 -16.10
N ALA A 96 10.56 -3.69 -16.26
CA ALA A 96 9.71 -2.81 -17.07
C ALA A 96 9.64 -1.39 -16.48
N ILE A 97 9.54 -1.24 -15.16
CA ILE A 97 9.56 0.08 -14.50
C ILE A 97 10.99 0.68 -14.52
N SER A 98 12.04 -0.12 -14.33
CA SER A 98 13.46 0.30 -14.37
C SER A 98 13.92 0.70 -15.77
N SER A 99 13.41 0.04 -16.82
CA SER A 99 13.67 0.41 -18.21
C SER A 99 13.18 1.84 -18.51
N LYS A 100 12.09 2.25 -17.85
CA LYS A 100 11.60 3.63 -17.83
C LYS A 100 12.31 4.40 -16.71
N LYS A 101 13.49 4.93 -17.02
CA LYS A 101 14.35 5.70 -16.10
C LYS A 101 13.74 7.00 -15.55
N LYS A 102 12.46 7.30 -15.77
CA LYS A 102 11.86 8.58 -15.41
C LYS A 102 10.42 8.44 -14.92
N ILE A 103 10.16 8.92 -13.71
CA ILE A 103 8.82 9.06 -13.13
C ILE A 103 8.40 10.52 -13.30
N TYR A 104 7.22 10.72 -13.89
CA TYR A 104 6.59 12.03 -13.96
C TYR A 104 5.56 12.16 -12.86
N VAL A 105 5.76 13.12 -11.98
CA VAL A 105 4.75 13.51 -11.00
C VAL A 105 3.86 14.55 -11.64
N TYR A 106 2.56 14.37 -11.55
CA TYR A 106 1.57 15.33 -12.02
C TYR A 106 1.11 16.20 -10.85
N GLY A 107 0.96 17.49 -11.13
CA GLY A 107 0.23 18.37 -10.22
C GLY A 107 -1.27 18.07 -10.30
N PRO A 108 -2.07 18.60 -9.36
CA PRO A 108 -3.50 18.54 -9.47
C PRO A 108 -3.94 19.18 -10.79
N PRO A 109 -4.90 18.58 -11.50
CA PRO A 109 -5.41 19.12 -12.75
C PRO A 109 -6.04 20.49 -12.51
N SER A 110 -5.80 21.40 -13.45
CA SER A 110 -6.46 22.71 -13.48
C SER A 110 -7.90 22.58 -13.99
N MET A 111 -8.79 23.34 -13.37
CA MET A 111 -10.21 23.42 -13.70
C MET A 111 -10.58 24.89 -13.87
N SER A 112 -11.25 25.24 -14.97
CA SER A 112 -11.82 26.57 -15.15
C SER A 112 -13.13 26.74 -14.36
N ARG A 113 -13.91 25.66 -14.18
CA ARG A 113 -15.13 25.63 -13.38
C ARG A 113 -15.29 24.28 -12.70
N LEU A 114 -15.39 24.28 -11.37
CA LEU A 114 -15.66 23.07 -10.59
C LEU A 114 -17.16 22.74 -10.70
N PRO A 115 -17.56 21.53 -11.15
CA PRO A 115 -18.94 21.06 -11.03
C PRO A 115 -19.40 21.13 -9.57
N GLU A 116 -20.67 21.44 -9.32
CA GLU A 116 -21.22 21.54 -7.94
C GLU A 116 -21.01 20.23 -7.16
N GLU A 117 -21.14 19.10 -7.85
CA GLU A 117 -20.92 17.75 -7.32
C GLU A 117 -19.50 17.54 -6.77
N MET A 118 -18.49 18.17 -7.37
CA MET A 118 -17.09 18.04 -6.94
C MET A 118 -16.74 19.00 -5.79
N LYS A 119 -17.54 20.04 -5.54
CA LYS A 119 -17.30 20.96 -4.41
C LYS A 119 -17.51 20.28 -3.06
N SER A 120 -18.35 19.24 -3.01
CA SER A 120 -18.57 18.47 -1.79
C SER A 120 -17.42 17.50 -1.49
N TRP A 121 -16.59 17.15 -2.48
CA TRP A 121 -15.49 16.19 -2.30
C TRP A 121 -14.39 16.71 -1.35
N THR A 122 -14.25 18.02 -1.21
CA THR A 122 -13.33 18.63 -0.24
C THR A 122 -13.85 18.58 1.20
N ASN A 123 -15.12 18.21 1.40
CA ASN A 123 -15.71 18.09 2.73
C ASN A 123 -15.68 16.61 3.15
N PRO A 124 -14.87 16.24 4.16
CA PRO A 124 -14.91 14.89 4.69
C PRO A 124 -16.29 14.60 5.28
N VAL A 125 -16.82 13.40 5.05
CA VAL A 125 -18.04 12.93 5.71
C VAL A 125 -17.66 12.56 7.14
N LEU A 126 -18.02 13.40 8.10
CA LEU A 126 -17.75 13.20 9.52
C LEU A 126 -19.00 12.70 10.25
N GLN A 127 -18.79 11.92 11.31
CA GLN A 127 -19.87 11.52 12.22
C GLN A 127 -20.41 12.74 12.98
N GLU A 128 -21.69 12.70 13.36
CA GLU A 128 -22.32 13.77 14.15
C GLU A 128 -21.53 14.05 15.43
N GLY A 129 -21.19 15.31 15.66
CA GLY A 129 -20.40 15.75 16.83
C GLY A 129 -18.90 15.91 16.61
N VAL A 130 -18.36 15.47 15.47
CA VAL A 130 -16.93 15.70 15.14
C VAL A 130 -16.77 17.03 14.39
N VAL A 131 -16.11 17.99 15.03
CA VAL A 131 -15.78 19.27 14.40
C VAL A 131 -14.64 19.04 13.39
N PRO A 132 -14.79 19.45 12.12
CA PRO A 132 -13.69 19.38 11.16
C PRO A 132 -12.49 20.16 11.69
N GLY A 133 -11.29 19.59 11.59
CA GLY A 133 -10.06 20.31 11.89
C GLY A 133 -9.96 21.59 11.05
N PRO A 134 -9.32 22.67 11.57
CA PRO A 134 -9.28 23.98 10.92
C PRO A 134 -8.52 23.97 9.59
N GLU A 135 -7.69 22.95 9.34
CA GLU A 135 -6.85 22.87 8.15
C GLU A 135 -7.60 22.26 6.97
N ARG A 136 -8.14 23.12 6.11
CA ARG A 136 -8.41 22.74 4.73
C ARG A 136 -7.08 22.36 4.07
N TRP A 137 -6.94 21.09 3.69
CA TRP A 137 -5.81 20.62 2.89
C TRP A 137 -5.78 21.37 1.56
N THR A 138 -4.98 22.43 1.50
CA THR A 138 -4.76 23.20 0.29
C THR A 138 -3.46 22.73 -0.33
N TRP A 139 -3.55 22.16 -1.53
CA TRP A 139 -2.37 21.77 -2.26
C TRP A 139 -1.54 23.01 -2.58
N THR A 140 -0.35 23.11 -1.99
CA THR A 140 0.59 24.20 -2.29
C THR A 140 1.71 23.73 -3.20
N LEU A 141 2.28 24.66 -3.98
CA LEU A 141 3.49 24.39 -4.77
C LEU A 141 4.65 23.90 -3.88
N LYS A 142 4.69 24.31 -2.60
CA LYS A 142 5.67 23.85 -1.61
C LYS A 142 5.48 22.37 -1.29
N MET A 143 4.26 21.94 -0.97
CA MET A 143 3.95 20.52 -0.72
C MET A 143 4.25 19.64 -1.93
N TYR A 144 3.98 20.14 -3.13
CA TYR A 144 4.30 19.41 -4.35
C TYR A 144 5.81 19.17 -4.53
N LYS A 145 6.63 20.20 -4.28
CA LYS A 145 8.09 20.06 -4.31
C LYS A 145 8.57 19.10 -3.22
N GLN A 146 7.99 19.16 -2.02
CA GLN A 146 8.32 18.23 -0.93
C GLN A 146 7.97 16.78 -1.27
N LEU A 147 6.83 16.53 -1.93
CA LEU A 147 6.46 15.21 -2.42
C LEU A 147 7.50 14.67 -3.43
N ILE A 148 7.95 15.50 -4.37
CA ILE A 148 8.98 15.09 -5.34
C ILE A 148 10.29 14.72 -4.62
N VAL A 149 10.69 15.52 -3.62
CA VAL A 149 11.88 15.25 -2.80
C VAL A 149 11.73 13.94 -2.03
N TYR A 150 10.57 13.73 -1.40
CA TYR A 150 10.24 12.50 -0.69
C TYR A 150 10.34 11.29 -1.62
N LEU A 151 9.67 11.33 -2.78
CA LEU A 151 9.71 10.22 -3.73
C LEU A 151 11.14 9.91 -4.21
N ARG A 152 11.99 10.93 -4.39
CA ARG A 152 13.39 10.73 -4.78
C ARG A 152 14.20 9.94 -3.75
N ALA A 153 13.84 10.01 -2.48
CA ALA A 153 14.50 9.22 -1.43
C ALA A 153 14.23 7.72 -1.57
N PHE A 154 13.07 7.33 -2.13
CA PHE A 154 12.67 5.92 -2.26
C PHE A 154 12.98 5.31 -3.64
N PHE A 155 12.93 6.10 -4.71
CA PHE A 155 13.21 5.63 -6.07
C PHE A 155 14.58 6.09 -6.56
N THR A 156 15.64 5.62 -5.89
CA THR A 156 17.04 6.05 -6.14
C THR A 156 17.55 5.73 -7.55
N THR A 157 16.98 4.71 -8.21
CA THR A 157 17.36 4.30 -9.57
C THR A 157 16.58 5.02 -10.68
N MET A 158 15.60 5.86 -10.33
CA MET A 158 14.71 6.51 -11.29
C MET A 158 14.77 8.03 -11.18
N HIS A 159 14.72 8.71 -12.32
CA HIS A 159 14.70 10.17 -12.36
C HIS A 159 13.28 10.68 -12.12
N ILE A 160 13.02 11.27 -10.96
CA ILE A 160 11.70 11.82 -10.63
C ILE A 160 11.66 13.30 -10.98
N THR A 161 10.71 13.68 -11.83
CA THR A 161 10.49 15.07 -12.26
C THR A 161 9.04 15.46 -12.29
N GLN A 162 8.78 16.73 -12.06
CA GLN A 162 7.50 17.35 -12.38
C GLN A 162 7.18 17.22 -13.87
N TYR A 163 5.95 16.84 -14.19
CA TYR A 163 5.41 16.92 -15.53
C TYR A 163 5.28 18.41 -15.95
N PRO A 164 5.78 18.81 -17.13
CA PRO A 164 5.81 20.22 -17.54
C PRO A 164 4.45 20.76 -17.97
N GLY A 165 3.50 19.89 -18.32
CA GLY A 165 2.17 20.30 -18.75
C GLY A 165 1.19 20.48 -17.59
N THR A 166 0.11 21.20 -17.87
CA THR A 166 -1.04 21.27 -16.99
C THR A 166 -2.02 20.18 -17.39
N THR A 167 -2.51 19.42 -16.43
CA THR A 167 -3.59 18.45 -16.66
C THR A 167 -4.94 19.13 -16.50
N HIS A 168 -5.95 18.63 -17.21
CA HIS A 168 -7.32 19.12 -17.14
C HIS A 168 -8.25 17.93 -16.91
N PHE A 169 -9.33 18.14 -16.15
CA PHE A 169 -10.40 17.15 -16.13
C PHE A 169 -11.12 17.16 -17.47
N LEU A 170 -11.29 15.97 -18.03
CA LEU A 170 -12.16 15.76 -19.18
C LEU A 170 -13.46 15.14 -18.68
N PRO A 171 -14.63 15.67 -19.06
CA PRO A 171 -15.89 15.01 -18.81
C PRO A 171 -15.85 13.59 -19.37
N TYR A 172 -16.25 12.63 -18.54
CA TYR A 172 -16.38 11.25 -18.98
C TYR A 172 -17.48 11.19 -20.05
N LYS A 173 -17.15 10.66 -21.23
CA LYS A 173 -18.13 10.38 -22.30
C LYS A 173 -18.28 8.87 -22.38
N ASP A 174 -19.50 8.38 -22.17
CA ASP A 174 -19.80 6.96 -22.34
C ASP A 174 -19.43 6.50 -23.76
N ALA A 175 -18.85 5.31 -23.86
CA ALA A 175 -18.39 4.73 -25.12
C ALA A 175 -19.52 4.51 -26.14
N SER A 176 -20.78 4.60 -25.73
CA SER A 176 -21.95 4.51 -26.62
C SER A 176 -22.12 5.75 -27.49
N GLU A 177 -21.68 6.94 -27.05
CA GLU A 177 -21.84 8.19 -27.81
C GLU A 177 -20.74 8.40 -28.87
N SER A 178 -19.54 7.87 -28.63
CA SER A 178 -18.41 7.97 -29.56
C SER A 178 -18.58 7.06 -30.79
N ALA A 179 -19.33 5.96 -30.67
CA ALA A 179 -19.66 5.06 -31.79
C ALA A 179 -20.73 5.63 -32.75
N LEU A 180 -21.57 6.56 -32.28
CA LEU A 180 -22.65 7.14 -33.10
C LEU A 180 -22.16 8.30 -33.99
N ARG A 181 -21.02 8.93 -33.68
CA ARG A 181 -20.48 10.05 -34.48
C ARG A 181 -19.65 9.61 -35.67
N THR A 182 -19.11 8.40 -35.69
CA THR A 182 -18.32 7.88 -36.81
C THR A 182 -19.16 7.40 -38.00
N HIS A 183 -20.46 7.14 -37.81
CA HIS A 183 -21.34 6.62 -38.86
C HIS A 183 -22.15 7.69 -39.63
N ARG A 184 -22.02 8.98 -39.30
CA ARG A 184 -22.77 10.05 -39.99
C ARG A 184 -21.99 10.78 -41.09
N ASN A 185 -20.73 10.41 -41.30
CA ASN A 185 -19.85 11.00 -42.32
C ASN A 185 -19.25 9.91 -43.24
N GLN A 186 -20.09 9.02 -43.76
CA GLN A 186 -19.82 8.25 -44.99
C GLN A 186 -21.05 8.30 -45.87
#